data_AF-A0A814S6D4-F1
#
_entry.id   AF-A0A814S6D4-F1
#
_cell.length_a   1.000
_cell.length_b   1.000
_cell.length_c   1.000
_cell.angle_alpha   90.00
_cell.angle_beta   90.00
_cell.angle_gamma   90.00
#
_symmetry.space_group_name_H-M   'P 1'
#
loop_
_entity.id
_entity.type
_entity.pdbx_description
1 polymer ?
#
loop_
_entity_poly.entity_id
_entity_poly.type
_entity_poly.pdbx_seq_one_letter_code
_entity_poly.pdbx_strand_id
1 'polypeptide(L)'
;MPLYEQSHAYVRSRLCSIYLNRFNCHGPIPAHILGNMWAQQWNDRFDDLLPYPDASLVNITGALIERGYTVHRMFTTAESFFFTSIGLYLMTPKFWARSLFEKPTDRDVVCHASAHHMQYQDDFRVKMCTEVNDDHFDTVHHELGHIEYFMAYERDQPYLYHEGANAGFHEAIEDAIGMFATSSTYLITLGFLDGNVVNSHYEINYLLRLALQKVAFLPFAYVMDKYRFLFYRDKIAHEN
;
A
#
# COMPACT_ATOMS: atom_id res chain seq x y z
N MET A 1 11.14 17.98 9.58
CA MET A 1 10.57 17.51 8.29
C MET A 1 9.29 18.30 8.06
N PRO A 2 9.35 19.43 7.32
CA PRO A 2 8.30 20.45 7.36
C PRO A 2 6.89 19.94 7.01
N LEU A 3 6.79 19.07 6.00
CA LEU A 3 5.51 18.50 5.58
C LEU A 3 4.90 17.60 6.67
N TYR A 4 5.70 16.70 7.26
CA TYR A 4 5.24 15.84 8.35
C TYR A 4 4.81 16.66 9.58
N GLU A 5 5.52 17.73 9.93
CA GLU A 5 5.16 18.59 11.07
C GLU A 5 3.78 19.25 10.87
N GLN A 6 3.49 19.72 9.66
CA GLN A 6 2.17 20.27 9.31
C GLN A 6 1.09 19.19 9.33
N SER A 7 1.33 18.03 8.70
CA SER A 7 0.39 16.90 8.70
C SER A 7 0.12 16.39 10.13
N HIS A 8 1.16 16.22 10.95
CA HIS A 8 1.04 15.83 12.36
C HIS A 8 0.22 16.85 13.16
N ALA A 9 0.48 18.15 13.00
CA ALA A 9 -0.28 19.20 13.69
C ALA A 9 -1.76 19.21 13.28
N TYR A 10 -2.05 19.04 11.99
CA TYR A 10 -3.41 18.92 11.46
C TYR A 10 -4.16 17.73 12.08
N VAL A 11 -3.57 16.53 11.99
CA VAL A 11 -4.15 15.29 12.54
C VAL A 11 -4.37 15.40 14.03
N ARG A 12 -3.38 15.91 14.78
CA ARG A 12 -3.50 16.14 16.23
C ARG A 12 -4.66 17.08 16.55
N SER A 13 -4.80 18.18 15.82
CA SER A 13 -5.87 19.15 16.04
C SER A 13 -7.26 18.52 15.84
N ARG A 14 -7.43 17.75 14.76
CA ARG A 14 -8.67 17.01 14.49
C ARG A 14 -8.97 15.96 15.56
N LEU A 15 -8.01 15.11 15.91
CA LEU A 15 -8.18 14.08 16.94
C LEU A 15 -8.48 14.69 18.31
N CYS A 16 -7.94 15.87 18.62
CA CYS A 16 -8.27 16.59 19.84
C CYS A 16 -9.73 17.03 19.93
N SER A 17 -10.32 17.42 18.80
CA SER A 17 -11.74 17.75 18.75
C SER A 17 -12.65 16.53 18.96
N ILE A 18 -12.19 15.34 18.56
CA ILE A 18 -12.92 14.07 18.70
C ILE A 18 -12.77 13.50 20.11
N TYR A 19 -11.55 13.44 20.63
CA TYR A 19 -11.22 12.80 21.91
C TYR A 19 -11.10 13.80 23.07
N LEU A 20 -11.90 14.87 23.06
CA LEU A 20 -11.92 15.99 24.02
C LEU A 20 -11.30 15.68 25.40
N ASN A 21 -10.18 16.32 25.72
CA ASN A 21 -9.43 16.21 26.98
C ASN A 21 -8.88 14.81 27.35
N ARG A 22 -8.87 13.84 26.45
CA ARG A 22 -8.30 12.50 26.71
C ARG A 22 -6.79 12.42 26.48
N PHE A 23 -6.20 13.39 25.79
CA PHE A 23 -4.75 13.50 25.63
C PHE A 23 -4.31 14.96 25.46
N ASN A 24 -3.01 15.21 25.61
CA ASN A 24 -2.44 16.56 25.50
C ASN A 24 -2.39 17.03 24.04
N CYS A 25 -3.22 18.01 23.69
CA CYS A 25 -3.30 18.60 22.34
C CYS A 25 -2.06 19.40 21.89
N HIS A 26 -1.11 19.63 22.79
CA HIS A 26 0.16 20.26 22.48
C HIS A 26 1.34 19.28 22.55
N GLY A 27 1.09 18.03 22.95
CA GLY A 27 2.08 16.96 23.05
C GLY A 27 2.05 15.98 21.86
N PRO A 28 2.72 14.82 22.00
CA PRO A 28 2.65 13.73 21.03
C PRO A 28 1.25 13.13 20.92
N ILE A 29 0.93 12.58 19.75
CA ILE A 29 -0.31 11.81 19.55
C ILE A 29 -0.13 10.40 20.16
N PRO A 30 -1.09 9.89 20.96
CA PRO A 30 -1.04 8.50 21.42
C PRO A 30 -1.01 7.51 20.23
N ALA A 31 -0.11 6.53 20.25
CA ALA A 31 0.09 5.62 19.11
C ALA A 31 -1.17 4.79 18.76
N HIS A 32 -1.96 4.39 19.76
CA HIS A 32 -3.10 3.49 19.60
C HIS A 32 -4.36 4.13 18.96
N ILE A 33 -4.36 5.45 18.69
CA ILE A 33 -5.52 6.14 18.10
C ILE A 33 -5.36 6.48 16.62
N LEU A 34 -4.31 5.99 15.97
CA LEU A 34 -3.97 6.34 14.58
C LEU A 34 -4.48 5.33 13.55
N GLY A 35 -5.31 4.36 13.95
CA GLY A 35 -5.95 3.39 13.06
C GLY A 35 -5.10 2.14 12.79
N ASN A 36 -3.79 2.29 12.73
CA ASN A 36 -2.84 1.19 12.55
C ASN A 36 -2.18 0.74 13.87
N MET A 37 -1.95 -0.57 14.04
CA MET A 37 -1.33 -1.17 15.24
C MET A 37 0.03 -0.54 15.61
N TRP A 38 0.84 -0.18 14.62
CA TRP A 38 2.16 0.43 14.79
C TRP A 38 2.15 1.95 14.56
N ALA A 39 0.98 2.54 14.27
CA ALA A 39 0.85 3.94 13.87
C ALA A 39 1.76 4.34 12.69
N GLN A 40 2.14 3.38 11.83
CA GLN A 40 3.03 3.63 10.70
C GLN A 40 2.30 4.30 9.51
N GLN A 41 0.99 4.11 9.43
CA GLN A 41 0.09 4.66 8.43
C GLN A 41 -1.19 5.10 9.13
N TRP A 42 -1.77 6.22 8.70
CA TRP A 42 -2.90 6.87 9.38
C TRP A 42 -4.15 6.99 8.50
N ASN A 43 -4.16 6.36 7.32
CA ASN A 43 -5.26 6.43 6.35
C ASN A 43 -6.56 5.79 6.85
N ASP A 44 -6.53 4.83 7.76
CA ASP A 44 -7.74 4.25 8.38
C ASP A 44 -8.55 5.29 9.17
N ARG A 45 -7.93 6.41 9.52
CA ARG A 45 -8.59 7.56 10.18
C ARG A 45 -9.01 8.65 9.20
N PHE A 46 -8.95 8.39 7.90
CA PHE A 46 -9.23 9.41 6.89
C PHE A 46 -10.60 10.06 7.04
N ASP A 47 -11.65 9.28 7.34
CA ASP A 47 -13.02 9.80 7.52
C ASP A 47 -13.11 10.80 8.69
N ASP A 48 -12.39 10.56 9.79
CA ASP A 48 -12.27 11.47 10.94
C ASP A 48 -11.51 12.76 10.60
N LEU A 49 -10.70 12.73 9.54
CA LEU A 49 -9.72 13.75 9.19
C LEU A 49 -10.10 14.54 7.93
N LEU A 50 -11.26 14.28 7.33
CA LEU A 50 -11.74 14.91 6.09
C LEU A 50 -11.69 16.46 6.14
N PRO A 51 -10.92 17.11 5.25
CA PRO A 51 -10.91 18.57 5.10
C PRO A 51 -12.23 19.10 4.55
N TYR A 52 -12.73 18.48 3.48
CA TYR A 52 -13.94 18.87 2.75
C TYR A 52 -14.98 17.72 2.77
N PRO A 53 -15.92 17.70 3.72
CA PRO A 53 -16.89 16.59 3.86
C PRO A 53 -17.82 16.42 2.65
N ASP A 54 -18.06 17.51 1.92
CA ASP A 54 -18.87 17.60 0.70
C ASP A 54 -18.20 16.97 -0.53
N ALA A 55 -16.90 16.70 -0.49
CA ALA A 55 -16.12 16.11 -1.58
C ALA A 55 -15.53 14.75 -1.18
N SER A 56 -16.38 13.82 -0.74
CA SER A 56 -15.95 12.49 -0.30
C SER A 56 -15.25 11.70 -1.41
N LEU A 57 -14.22 10.94 -1.04
CA LEU A 57 -13.54 10.04 -1.98
C LEU A 57 -14.43 8.84 -2.32
N VAL A 58 -14.17 8.23 -3.48
CA VAL A 58 -14.86 6.99 -3.86
C VAL A 58 -14.57 5.87 -2.85
N ASN A 59 -15.61 5.20 -2.39
CA ASN A 59 -15.49 3.99 -1.61
C ASN A 59 -15.16 2.82 -2.56
N ILE A 60 -13.85 2.58 -2.76
CA ILE A 60 -13.35 1.52 -3.65
C ILE A 60 -13.85 0.15 -3.17
N THR A 61 -13.81 -0.13 -1.86
CA THR A 61 -14.33 -1.37 -1.27
C THR A 61 -15.81 -1.59 -1.62
N GLY A 62 -16.64 -0.55 -1.46
CA GLY A 62 -18.04 -0.60 -1.86
C GLY A 62 -18.22 -0.87 -3.35
N ALA A 63 -17.46 -0.19 -4.22
CA ALA A 63 -17.50 -0.39 -5.66
C ALA A 63 -17.06 -1.80 -6.09
N LEU A 64 -16.05 -2.36 -5.42
CA LEU A 64 -15.60 -3.75 -5.64
C LEU A 64 -16.72 -4.74 -5.31
N ILE A 65 -17.36 -4.58 -4.15
CA ILE A 65 -18.44 -5.46 -3.69
C ILE A 65 -19.67 -5.34 -4.60
N GLU A 66 -20.12 -4.12 -4.92
CA GLU A 66 -21.28 -3.85 -5.78
C GLU A 66 -21.11 -4.50 -7.16
N ARG A 67 -19.89 -4.51 -7.68
CA ARG A 67 -19.57 -5.11 -8.98
C ARG A 67 -19.24 -6.60 -8.93
N GLY A 68 -19.32 -7.21 -7.76
CA GLY A 68 -19.02 -8.63 -7.56
C GLY A 68 -17.57 -8.97 -7.88
N TYR A 69 -16.62 -8.16 -7.43
CA TYR A 69 -15.20 -8.51 -7.51
C TYR A 69 -14.89 -9.71 -6.61
N THR A 70 -14.19 -10.68 -7.17
CA THR A 70 -13.53 -11.76 -6.44
C THR A 70 -12.05 -11.44 -6.30
N VAL A 71 -11.35 -12.10 -5.39
CA VAL A 71 -9.89 -11.97 -5.26
C VAL A 71 -9.21 -12.23 -6.59
N HIS A 72 -9.59 -13.33 -7.27
CA HIS A 72 -9.03 -13.64 -8.59
C HIS A 72 -9.27 -12.51 -9.62
N ARG A 73 -10.45 -11.86 -9.57
CA ARG A 73 -10.76 -10.72 -10.44
C ARG A 73 -9.90 -9.49 -10.11
N MET A 74 -9.53 -9.26 -8.86
CA MET A 74 -8.62 -8.16 -8.51
C MET A 74 -7.25 -8.36 -9.17
N PHE A 75 -6.69 -9.58 -9.10
CA PHE A 75 -5.41 -9.90 -9.74
C PHE A 75 -5.49 -9.82 -11.27
N THR A 76 -6.56 -10.37 -11.89
CA THR A 76 -6.70 -10.30 -13.35
C THR A 76 -7.00 -8.88 -13.83
N THR A 77 -7.69 -8.05 -13.05
CA THR A 77 -7.83 -6.61 -13.34
C THR A 77 -6.49 -5.91 -13.29
N ALA A 78 -5.64 -6.16 -12.28
CA ALA A 78 -4.30 -5.58 -12.23
C ALA A 78 -3.49 -5.96 -13.49
N GLU A 79 -3.42 -7.25 -13.82
CA GLU A 79 -2.72 -7.74 -15.03
C GLU A 79 -3.29 -7.09 -16.31
N SER A 80 -4.59 -7.22 -16.55
CA SER A 80 -5.20 -6.90 -17.84
C SER A 80 -5.53 -5.43 -18.07
N PHE A 81 -5.75 -4.64 -17.01
CA PHE A 81 -6.06 -3.22 -17.13
C PHE A 81 -4.87 -2.32 -16.85
N PHE A 82 -3.96 -2.71 -15.95
CA PHE A 82 -2.79 -1.89 -15.63
C PHE A 82 -1.57 -2.33 -16.45
N PHE A 83 -1.06 -3.54 -16.23
CA PHE A 83 0.24 -3.94 -16.76
C PHE A 83 0.25 -4.10 -18.28
N THR A 84 -0.70 -4.84 -18.85
CA THR A 84 -0.76 -5.01 -20.31
C THR A 84 -1.09 -3.72 -21.05
N SER A 85 -1.85 -2.81 -20.44
CA SER A 85 -2.25 -1.54 -21.08
C SER A 85 -1.06 -0.58 -21.26
N ILE A 86 -0.07 -0.67 -20.37
CA ILE A 86 1.22 0.05 -20.48
C ILE A 86 2.31 -0.76 -21.19
N GLY A 87 1.96 -1.92 -21.76
CA GLY A 87 2.87 -2.74 -22.58
C GLY A 87 3.82 -3.64 -21.78
N LEU A 88 3.53 -3.91 -20.51
CA LEU A 88 4.26 -4.87 -19.68
C LEU A 88 3.80 -6.31 -19.92
N TYR A 89 4.36 -7.26 -19.17
CA TYR A 89 4.20 -8.67 -19.44
C TYR A 89 2.84 -9.20 -18.97
N LEU A 90 2.52 -10.42 -19.42
CA LEU A 90 1.43 -11.21 -18.86
C LEU A 90 2.00 -12.13 -17.79
N MET A 91 1.25 -12.39 -16.73
CA MET A 91 1.63 -13.33 -15.70
C MET A 91 1.69 -14.75 -16.29
N THR A 92 2.65 -15.53 -15.81
CA THR A 92 2.88 -16.87 -16.36
C THR A 92 1.76 -17.84 -15.96
N PRO A 93 1.50 -18.91 -16.74
CA PRO A 93 0.55 -19.95 -16.32
C PRO A 93 0.93 -20.60 -14.98
N LYS A 94 2.22 -20.65 -14.65
CA LYS A 94 2.72 -21.15 -13.36
C LYS A 94 2.35 -20.22 -12.21
N PHE A 95 2.40 -18.90 -12.42
CA PHE A 95 1.96 -17.92 -11.43
C PHE A 95 0.52 -18.19 -11.00
N TRP A 96 -0.40 -18.29 -11.96
CA TRP A 96 -1.82 -18.55 -11.68
C TRP A 96 -2.08 -19.91 -11.02
N ALA A 97 -1.32 -20.94 -11.42
CA ALA A 97 -1.51 -22.30 -10.92
C ALA A 97 -0.92 -22.52 -9.52
N ARG A 98 0.10 -21.75 -9.10
CA ARG A 98 0.92 -22.05 -7.91
C ARG A 98 0.92 -20.95 -6.84
N SER A 99 0.40 -19.77 -7.14
CA SER A 99 0.31 -18.68 -6.16
C SER A 99 -0.77 -18.93 -5.12
N LEU A 100 -0.61 -18.29 -3.96
CA LEU A 100 -1.61 -18.28 -2.88
C LEU A 100 -2.25 -16.90 -2.83
N PHE A 101 -3.46 -16.79 -3.38
CA PHE A 101 -4.21 -15.54 -3.45
C PHE A 101 -5.16 -15.35 -2.26
N GLU A 102 -5.65 -16.45 -1.68
CA GLU A 102 -6.61 -16.45 -0.58
C GLU A 102 -6.08 -17.28 0.58
N LYS A 103 -6.56 -16.99 1.79
CA LYS A 103 -6.18 -17.77 2.96
C LYS A 103 -6.72 -19.21 2.83
N PRO A 104 -5.86 -20.24 2.85
CA PRO A 104 -6.31 -21.62 2.84
C PRO A 104 -7.07 -21.96 4.12
N THR A 105 -8.05 -22.86 4.01
CA THR A 105 -8.83 -23.37 5.16
C THR A 105 -8.22 -24.64 5.77
N ASP A 106 -7.31 -25.30 5.06
CA ASP A 106 -6.68 -26.57 5.43
C ASP A 106 -5.40 -26.43 6.25
N ARG A 107 -4.79 -25.24 6.31
CA ARG A 107 -3.49 -25.02 6.94
C ARG A 107 -3.26 -23.58 7.39
N ASP A 108 -2.34 -23.44 8.34
CA ASP A 108 -1.81 -22.14 8.74
C ASP A 108 -0.77 -21.63 7.75
N VAL A 109 -0.81 -20.32 7.48
CA VAL A 109 0.11 -19.62 6.57
C VAL A 109 0.46 -18.25 7.11
N VAL A 110 1.63 -17.74 6.70
CA VAL A 110 2.00 -16.33 6.93
C VAL A 110 1.22 -15.47 5.93
N CYS A 111 0.29 -14.65 6.42
CA CYS A 111 -0.60 -13.87 5.55
C CYS A 111 0.00 -12.56 5.02
N HIS A 112 1.13 -12.10 5.56
CA HIS A 112 1.81 -10.91 5.07
C HIS A 112 2.12 -11.07 3.58
N ALA A 113 1.72 -10.07 2.78
CA ALA A 113 1.89 -10.08 1.34
C ALA A 113 3.38 -10.17 0.98
N SER A 114 3.67 -10.89 -0.11
CA SER A 114 5.03 -11.10 -0.59
C SER A 114 5.00 -11.73 -1.97
N ALA A 115 5.91 -11.26 -2.83
CA ALA A 115 6.19 -11.84 -4.13
C ALA A 115 7.50 -12.62 -4.10
N HIS A 116 7.56 -13.71 -4.86
CA HIS A 116 8.66 -14.65 -4.86
C HIS A 116 9.11 -15.02 -6.27
N HIS A 117 10.39 -14.83 -6.54
CA HIS A 117 11.10 -15.47 -7.64
C HIS A 117 11.62 -16.83 -7.16
N MET A 118 11.14 -17.94 -7.75
CA MET A 118 11.48 -19.29 -7.27
C MET A 118 12.81 -19.83 -7.80
N GLN A 119 13.63 -18.98 -8.44
CA GLN A 119 14.92 -19.34 -9.05
C GLN A 119 14.83 -20.50 -10.06
N TYR A 120 13.64 -20.67 -10.64
CA TYR A 120 13.34 -21.64 -11.68
C TYR A 120 12.63 -20.93 -12.81
N GLN A 121 12.98 -21.30 -14.04
CA GLN A 121 12.52 -20.63 -15.25
C GLN A 121 11.00 -20.42 -15.25
N ASP A 122 10.57 -19.16 -15.36
CA ASP A 122 9.17 -18.73 -15.44
C ASP A 122 8.31 -19.05 -14.18
N ASP A 123 8.90 -19.37 -13.03
CA ASP A 123 8.18 -19.68 -11.78
C ASP A 123 8.25 -18.50 -10.80
N PHE A 124 7.29 -17.60 -10.95
CA PHE A 124 7.05 -16.47 -10.06
C PHE A 124 5.74 -16.68 -9.31
N ARG A 125 5.68 -16.28 -8.03
CA ARG A 125 4.50 -16.53 -7.19
C ARG A 125 4.22 -15.37 -6.27
N VAL A 126 2.94 -15.12 -6.00
CA VAL A 126 2.51 -14.26 -4.90
C VAL A 126 1.97 -15.11 -3.76
N LYS A 127 2.18 -14.65 -2.52
CA LYS A 127 1.61 -15.25 -1.32
C LYS A 127 0.99 -14.16 -0.45
N MET A 128 -0.33 -14.02 -0.54
CA MET A 128 -1.11 -13.03 0.18
C MET A 128 -2.45 -13.63 0.61
N CYS A 129 -2.94 -13.27 1.79
CA CYS A 129 -4.31 -13.59 2.21
C CYS A 129 -5.24 -12.45 1.79
N THR A 130 -5.53 -12.36 0.50
CA THR A 130 -6.27 -11.22 -0.05
C THR A 130 -7.74 -11.27 0.37
N GLU A 131 -8.27 -10.09 0.67
CA GLU A 131 -9.68 -9.83 0.95
C GLU A 131 -10.16 -8.75 -0.03
N VAL A 132 -11.46 -8.71 -0.30
CA VAL A 132 -12.05 -7.74 -1.24
C VAL A 132 -12.24 -6.40 -0.53
N ASN A 133 -11.18 -5.61 -0.45
CA ASN A 133 -11.16 -4.24 0.07
C ASN A 133 -10.13 -3.38 -0.70
N ASP A 134 -10.10 -2.08 -0.40
CA ASP A 134 -9.30 -1.09 -1.08
C ASP A 134 -7.81 -1.17 -0.76
N ASP A 135 -7.44 -1.45 0.50
CA ASP A 135 -6.05 -1.67 0.91
C ASP A 135 -5.43 -2.85 0.17
N HIS A 136 -6.17 -3.95 0.07
CA HIS A 136 -5.73 -5.13 -0.67
C HIS A 136 -5.79 -4.92 -2.18
N PHE A 137 -6.63 -4.02 -2.70
CA PHE A 137 -6.61 -3.66 -4.11
C PHE A 137 -5.30 -2.95 -4.50
N ASP A 138 -4.86 -2.00 -3.66
CA ASP A 138 -3.54 -1.35 -3.77
C ASP A 138 -2.41 -2.38 -3.64
N THR A 139 -2.46 -3.21 -2.59
CA THR A 139 -1.43 -4.23 -2.32
C THR A 139 -1.32 -5.26 -3.46
N VAL A 140 -2.43 -5.68 -4.06
CA VAL A 140 -2.40 -6.56 -5.24
C VAL A 140 -1.56 -5.94 -6.36
N HIS A 141 -1.78 -4.66 -6.69
CA HIS A 141 -1.01 -3.97 -7.73
C HIS A 141 0.48 -3.85 -7.36
N HIS A 142 0.79 -3.54 -6.10
CA HIS A 142 2.16 -3.54 -5.58
C HIS A 142 2.84 -4.90 -5.78
N GLU A 143 2.22 -6.00 -5.34
CA GLU A 143 2.81 -7.34 -5.42
C GLU A 143 2.98 -7.84 -6.86
N LEU A 144 2.03 -7.53 -7.76
CA LEU A 144 2.21 -7.82 -9.20
C LEU A 144 3.35 -7.00 -9.81
N GLY A 145 3.63 -5.80 -9.28
CA GLY A 145 4.79 -5.00 -9.67
C GLY A 145 6.11 -5.74 -9.44
N HIS A 146 6.25 -6.43 -8.29
CA HIS A 146 7.43 -7.26 -8.03
C HIS A 146 7.55 -8.39 -9.06
N ILE A 147 6.43 -9.04 -9.41
CA ILE A 147 6.41 -10.13 -10.39
C ILE A 147 6.82 -9.64 -11.78
N GLU A 148 6.38 -8.46 -12.20
CA GLU A 148 6.85 -7.81 -13.42
C GLU A 148 8.35 -7.51 -13.39
N TYR A 149 8.83 -6.99 -12.26
CA TYR A 149 10.25 -6.70 -12.07
C TYR A 149 11.09 -7.99 -12.21
N PHE A 150 10.61 -9.08 -11.59
CA PHE A 150 11.21 -10.41 -11.68
C PHE A 150 11.25 -10.93 -13.12
N MET A 151 10.15 -10.80 -13.85
CA MET A 151 10.06 -11.20 -15.25
C MET A 151 10.99 -10.38 -16.16
N ALA A 152 11.15 -9.08 -15.87
CA ALA A 152 12.00 -8.19 -16.65
C ALA A 152 13.47 -8.57 -16.58
N TYR A 153 14.03 -8.72 -15.36
CA TYR A 153 15.44 -9.06 -15.25
C TYR A 153 15.73 -10.53 -15.60
N GLU A 154 14.79 -11.46 -15.39
CA GLU A 154 15.04 -12.89 -15.67
C GLU A 154 15.32 -13.13 -17.17
N ARG A 155 14.68 -12.34 -18.04
CA ARG A 155 14.83 -12.45 -19.50
C ARG A 155 16.21 -12.03 -19.99
N ASP A 156 16.72 -10.91 -19.49
CA ASP A 156 17.86 -10.23 -20.12
C ASP A 156 19.13 -10.23 -19.25
N GLN A 157 19.04 -10.58 -17.97
CA GLN A 157 20.17 -10.54 -17.05
C GLN A 157 20.69 -11.94 -16.69
N PRO A 158 22.01 -12.10 -16.47
CA PRO A 158 22.58 -13.27 -15.82
C PRO A 158 22.01 -13.45 -14.41
N TYR A 159 21.95 -14.70 -13.95
CA TYR A 159 21.42 -15.08 -12.63
C TYR A 159 21.96 -14.25 -11.45
N LEU A 160 23.23 -13.86 -11.48
CA LEU A 160 23.84 -13.03 -10.41
C LEU A 160 23.29 -11.59 -10.32
N TYR A 161 22.55 -11.14 -11.33
CA TYR A 161 21.96 -9.80 -11.39
C TYR A 161 20.43 -9.85 -11.36
N HIS A 162 19.85 -10.95 -10.87
CA HIS A 162 18.41 -11.13 -10.69
C HIS A 162 17.92 -10.44 -9.41
N GLU A 163 18.25 -9.16 -9.25
CA GLU A 163 17.87 -8.31 -8.12
C GLU A 163 17.65 -6.87 -8.60
N GLY A 164 16.91 -6.08 -7.83
CA GLY A 164 16.82 -4.64 -8.07
C GLY A 164 18.17 -3.95 -7.91
N ALA A 165 18.35 -2.78 -8.54
CA ALA A 165 19.60 -2.00 -8.45
C ALA A 165 20.05 -1.72 -7.01
N ASN A 166 19.08 -1.61 -6.10
CA ASN A 166 19.21 -1.78 -4.66
C ASN A 166 17.83 -2.14 -4.08
N ALA A 167 17.77 -2.50 -2.80
CA ALA A 167 16.51 -2.87 -2.14
C ALA A 167 15.39 -1.82 -2.27
N GLY A 168 15.74 -0.52 -2.27
CA GLY A 168 14.75 0.55 -2.42
C GLY A 168 14.23 0.74 -3.84
N PHE A 169 14.98 0.30 -4.87
CA PHE A 169 14.53 0.40 -6.26
C PHE A 169 13.42 -0.57 -6.60
N HIS A 170 13.45 -1.75 -5.97
CA HIS A 170 12.35 -2.69 -6.03
C HIS A 170 11.13 -1.96 -5.43
N GLU A 171 11.09 -1.81 -4.10
CA GLU A 171 9.91 -1.30 -3.39
C GLU A 171 9.35 0.01 -3.96
N ALA A 172 10.19 0.93 -4.43
CA ALA A 172 9.73 2.21 -4.99
C ALA A 172 8.92 2.07 -6.28
N ILE A 173 9.26 1.12 -7.16
CA ILE A 173 8.53 0.91 -8.41
C ILE A 173 7.19 0.26 -8.12
N GLU A 174 7.16 -0.73 -7.24
CA GLU A 174 5.93 -1.41 -6.85
C GLU A 174 4.98 -0.49 -6.08
N ASP A 175 5.50 0.33 -5.16
CA ASP A 175 4.70 1.34 -4.47
C ASP A 175 4.13 2.41 -5.40
N ALA A 176 4.87 2.79 -6.44
CA ALA A 176 4.36 3.71 -7.44
C ALA A 176 3.17 3.10 -8.18
N ILE A 177 3.25 1.81 -8.54
CA ILE A 177 2.19 1.07 -9.23
C ILE A 177 0.94 0.93 -8.35
N GLY A 178 1.12 0.53 -7.08
CA GLY A 178 0.02 0.52 -6.10
C GLY A 178 -0.66 1.89 -6.00
N MET A 179 0.13 2.95 -5.82
CA MET A 179 -0.41 4.32 -5.75
C MET A 179 -1.21 4.70 -7.01
N PHE A 180 -0.76 4.31 -8.20
CA PHE A 180 -1.52 4.55 -9.44
C PHE A 180 -2.86 3.79 -9.46
N ALA A 181 -2.92 2.59 -8.89
CA ALA A 181 -4.13 1.78 -8.81
C ALA A 181 -5.26 2.45 -8.00
N THR A 182 -4.93 3.41 -7.14
CA THR A 182 -5.92 4.18 -6.36
C THR A 182 -6.13 5.61 -6.87
N SER A 183 -5.49 5.97 -7.98
CA SER A 183 -5.63 7.30 -8.59
C SER A 183 -7.01 7.53 -9.18
N SER A 184 -7.48 8.79 -9.15
CA SER A 184 -8.77 9.17 -9.73
C SER A 184 -8.87 8.79 -11.22
N THR A 185 -7.81 9.02 -11.99
CA THR A 185 -7.75 8.66 -13.42
C THR A 185 -7.97 7.17 -13.64
N TYR A 186 -7.26 6.32 -12.91
CA TYR A 186 -7.40 4.86 -13.06
C TYR A 186 -8.78 4.38 -12.63
N LEU A 187 -9.30 4.90 -11.52
CA LEU A 187 -10.64 4.57 -11.03
C LEU A 187 -11.74 5.02 -11.99
N ILE A 188 -11.57 6.13 -12.71
CA ILE A 188 -12.46 6.55 -13.80
C ILE A 188 -12.39 5.55 -14.97
N THR A 189 -11.19 5.10 -15.36
CA THR A 189 -11.01 4.11 -16.44
C THR A 189 -11.65 2.76 -16.09
N LEU A 190 -11.55 2.32 -14.84
CA LEU A 190 -12.28 1.14 -14.34
C LEU A 190 -13.78 1.41 -14.18
N GLY A 191 -14.21 2.66 -14.27
CA GLY A 191 -15.57 3.13 -14.07
C GLY A 191 -16.01 3.18 -12.62
N PHE A 192 -15.12 3.01 -11.64
CA PHE A 192 -15.43 3.11 -10.20
C PHE A 192 -15.75 4.55 -9.77
N LEU A 193 -15.26 5.54 -10.52
CA LEU A 193 -15.45 6.97 -10.22
C LEU A 193 -16.00 7.69 -11.46
N ASP A 194 -16.97 8.60 -11.27
CA ASP A 194 -17.38 9.54 -12.31
C ASP A 194 -16.42 10.74 -12.34
N GLY A 195 -15.84 11.02 -13.51
CA GLY A 195 -14.91 12.13 -13.71
C GLY A 195 -15.50 13.50 -13.39
N ASN A 196 -16.82 13.67 -13.42
CA ASN A 196 -17.48 14.94 -13.07
C ASN A 196 -17.36 15.30 -11.58
N VAL A 197 -17.06 14.31 -10.72
CA VAL A 197 -16.92 14.50 -9.27
C VAL A 197 -15.53 15.06 -8.90
N VAL A 198 -14.54 14.89 -9.77
CA VAL A 198 -13.16 15.30 -9.52
C VAL A 198 -13.03 16.83 -9.63
N ASN A 199 -12.92 17.47 -8.47
CA ASN A 199 -12.72 18.92 -8.32
C ASN A 199 -11.56 19.22 -7.36
N SER A 200 -11.26 20.49 -7.12
CA SER A 200 -10.16 20.89 -6.22
C SER A 200 -10.31 20.36 -4.79
N HIS A 201 -11.53 20.29 -4.24
CA HIS A 201 -11.77 19.75 -2.90
C HIS A 201 -11.52 18.23 -2.87
N TYR A 202 -11.96 17.51 -3.90
CA TYR A 202 -11.69 16.08 -4.07
C TYR A 202 -10.18 15.81 -4.11
N GLU A 203 -9.43 16.59 -4.89
CA GLU A 203 -7.97 16.46 -5.00
C GLU A 203 -7.27 16.72 -3.66
N ILE A 204 -7.69 17.73 -2.88
CA ILE A 204 -7.12 17.96 -1.54
C ILE A 204 -7.42 16.78 -0.60
N ASN A 205 -8.64 16.25 -0.63
CA ASN A 205 -9.00 15.07 0.14
C ASN A 205 -8.15 13.86 -0.26
N TYR A 206 -7.94 13.63 -1.56
CA TYR A 206 -7.09 12.56 -2.08
C TYR A 206 -5.62 12.73 -1.64
N LEU A 207 -5.06 13.93 -1.79
CA LEU A 207 -3.70 14.25 -1.36
C LEU A 207 -3.51 14.09 0.15
N LEU A 208 -4.52 14.43 0.96
CA LEU A 208 -4.46 14.17 2.40
C LEU A 208 -4.42 12.67 2.67
N ARG A 209 -5.30 11.86 2.04
CA ARG A 209 -5.27 10.39 2.21
C ARG A 209 -3.88 9.84 1.89
N LEU A 210 -3.30 10.28 0.77
CA LEU A 210 -1.95 9.89 0.37
C LEU A 210 -0.88 10.33 1.37
N ALA A 211 -1.00 11.54 1.93
CA ALA A 211 -0.07 12.03 2.95
C ALA A 211 -0.15 11.21 4.26
N LEU A 212 -1.36 10.82 4.67
CA LEU A 212 -1.57 9.97 5.85
C LEU A 212 -0.97 8.56 5.68
N GLN A 213 -0.84 8.08 4.45
CA GLN A 213 -0.21 6.78 4.16
C GLN A 213 1.31 6.92 3.95
N LYS A 214 1.76 7.85 3.11
CA LYS A 214 3.17 7.93 2.67
C LYS A 214 4.02 8.89 3.50
N VAL A 215 3.52 10.09 3.83
CA VAL A 215 4.29 11.08 4.61
C VAL A 215 4.37 10.66 6.08
N ALA A 216 3.30 10.10 6.64
CA ALA A 216 3.29 9.58 8.01
C ALA A 216 4.27 8.41 8.21
N PHE A 217 4.48 7.61 7.16
CA PHE A 217 5.38 6.44 7.19
C PHE A 217 6.87 6.81 7.24
N LEU A 218 7.28 7.92 6.61
CA LEU A 218 8.69 8.33 6.54
C LEU A 218 9.41 8.40 7.90
N PRO A 219 8.88 9.10 8.94
CA PRO A 219 9.53 9.13 10.24
C PRO A 219 9.50 7.77 10.95
N PHE A 220 8.44 6.97 10.76
CA PHE A 220 8.37 5.61 11.30
C PHE A 220 9.50 4.73 10.74
N ALA A 221 9.61 4.65 9.41
CA ALA A 221 10.65 3.88 8.73
C ALA A 221 12.06 4.35 9.16
N TYR A 222 12.28 5.66 9.20
CA TYR A 222 13.56 6.23 9.63
C TYR A 222 13.93 5.85 11.07
N VAL A 223 12.97 5.95 12.01
CA VAL A 223 13.24 5.64 13.42
C VAL A 223 13.47 4.14 13.62
N MET A 224 12.73 3.27 12.93
CA MET A 224 12.91 1.82 13.02
C MET A 224 14.30 1.38 12.54
N ASP A 225 14.75 1.87 11.40
CA ASP A 225 16.08 1.52 10.90
C ASP A 225 17.20 2.19 11.69
N LYS A 226 16.99 3.43 12.18
CA LYS A 226 17.93 4.06 13.10
C LYS A 226 18.06 3.26 14.40
N TYR A 227 16.95 2.75 14.94
CA TYR A 227 16.96 1.90 16.12
C TYR A 227 17.75 0.63 15.86
N ARG A 228 17.43 -0.12 14.80
CA ARG A 228 18.16 -1.36 14.41
C ARG A 228 19.65 -1.10 14.22
N PHE A 229 20.01 -0.01 13.54
CA PHE A 229 21.39 0.37 13.31
C PHE A 229 22.15 0.68 14.60
N LEU A 230 21.53 1.42 15.54
CA LEU A 230 22.14 1.74 16.82
C LEU A 230 22.25 0.50 17.71
N PHE A 231 21.25 -0.38 17.66
CA PHE A 231 21.23 -1.66 18.36
C PHE A 231 22.38 -2.57 17.88
N TYR A 232 22.54 -2.77 16.57
CA TYR A 232 23.65 -3.57 16.02
C TYR A 232 25.05 -2.97 16.24
N ARG A 233 25.13 -1.71 16.68
CA ARG A 233 26.38 -1.05 17.04
C ARG A 233 26.60 -0.99 18.55
N ASP A 234 25.81 -1.72 19.33
CA ASP A 234 25.84 -1.74 20.80
C ASP A 234 25.68 -0.35 21.43
N LYS A 235 25.03 0.59 20.73
CA LYS A 235 24.74 1.95 21.24
C LYS A 235 23.43 2.01 22.02
N ILE A 236 22.62 0.96 21.92
CA ILE A 236 21.41 0.74 22.71
C ILE A 236 21.63 -0.58 23.41
N ALA A 237 21.65 -0.57 24.74
CA ALA A 237 21.84 -1.79 25.52
C ALA A 237 20.57 -2.65 25.48
N HIS A 238 20.74 -3.96 25.58
CA HIS A 238 19.68 -4.82 26.09
C HIS A 238 19.46 -4.45 27.56
N GLU A 239 18.44 -3.65 27.84
CA GLU A 239 17.88 -3.61 29.19
C GLU A 239 17.12 -4.92 29.40
N ASN A 240 17.66 -5.77 30.30
CA ASN A 240 17.01 -7.00 30.76
C ASN A 240 15.75 -6.68 31.56
#